data_AF-A0A958B3N8-F1
#
_entry.id   AF-A0A958B3N8-F1
#
_cell.length_a   1.000
_cell.length_b   1.000
_cell.length_c   1.000
_cell.angle_alpha   90.00
_cell.angle_beta   90.00
_cell.angle_gamma   90.00
#
_symmetry.space_group_name_H-M   'P 1'
#
loop_
_entity.id
_entity.type
_entity.pdbx_description
1 polymer ?
#
loop_
_entity_poly.entity_id
_entity_poly.type
_entity_poly.pdbx_seq_one_letter_code
_entity_poly.pdbx_strand_id
1 'polypeptide(L)'
;MTNTTSASASGPTMNRRQAWWLAIRPKTLPAAVGPVLVGIGLAVGDGVFSLLPALAALTGALLLQIASNLANDYYDFVKGYDQADRTGPTRVAASGLISLRELKLGLAVVLALAALVGAYLIWVGGLPILIIGVAGMISAVIYSGGPFPLSANGLGDLFVFVFFGLAAVVGTYYVQALTVTPAV
;
A
#
# COMPACT_ATOMS: atom_id res chain seq x y z
N MET A 1 -18.89 -19.48 51.21
CA MET A 1 -17.66 -18.88 50.64
C MET A 1 -17.45 -19.50 49.26
N THR A 2 -17.95 -18.86 48.21
CA THR A 2 -17.83 -19.33 46.82
C THR A 2 -16.63 -18.68 46.16
N ASN A 3 -15.59 -19.48 45.89
CA ASN A 3 -14.45 -19.08 45.08
C ASN A 3 -14.89 -18.97 43.61
N THR A 4 -14.94 -17.76 43.07
CA THR A 4 -14.95 -17.52 41.62
C THR A 4 -13.53 -17.25 41.16
N THR A 5 -12.83 -18.29 40.74
CA THR A 5 -11.62 -18.15 39.92
C THR A 5 -12.03 -17.76 38.50
N SER A 6 -11.86 -16.48 38.16
CA SER A 6 -11.91 -16.02 36.77
C SER A 6 -10.68 -16.55 36.03
N ALA A 7 -10.87 -17.69 35.35
CA ALA A 7 -9.88 -18.17 34.39
C ALA A 7 -9.79 -17.16 33.24
N SER A 8 -8.73 -16.36 33.24
CA SER A 8 -8.28 -15.59 32.08
C SER A 8 -7.94 -16.59 30.97
N ALA A 9 -8.82 -16.72 29.98
CA ALA A 9 -8.54 -17.49 28.78
C ALA A 9 -7.50 -16.72 27.95
N SER A 10 -6.20 -16.97 28.19
CA SER A 10 -5.14 -16.50 27.31
C SER A 10 -5.17 -17.34 26.03
N GLY A 11 -5.99 -16.91 25.06
CA GLY A 11 -5.85 -17.33 23.68
C GLY A 11 -4.42 -17.10 23.19
N PRO A 12 -3.96 -17.77 22.12
CA PRO A 12 -2.59 -17.66 21.64
C PRO A 12 -2.24 -16.19 21.42
N THR A 13 -1.28 -15.69 22.19
CA THR A 13 -0.80 -14.31 22.07
C THR A 13 -0.15 -14.17 20.71
N MET A 14 -0.75 -13.35 19.85
CA MET A 14 -0.18 -13.08 18.53
C MET A 14 1.24 -12.54 18.69
N ASN A 15 2.21 -13.22 18.07
CA ASN A 15 3.58 -12.77 18.14
C ASN A 15 3.80 -11.54 17.26
N ARG A 16 4.94 -10.86 17.46
CA ARG A 16 5.21 -9.58 16.78
C ARG A 16 5.22 -9.68 15.26
N ARG A 17 5.73 -10.78 14.70
CA ARG A 17 5.77 -11.00 13.25
C ARG A 17 4.38 -11.20 12.67
N GLN A 18 3.53 -11.95 13.37
CA GLN A 18 2.12 -12.13 12.99
C GLN A 18 1.35 -10.81 13.03
N ALA A 19 1.60 -9.95 14.02
CA ALA A 19 0.99 -8.63 14.09
C ALA A 19 1.40 -7.76 12.89
N TRP A 20 2.68 -7.72 12.50
CA TRP A 20 3.11 -7.00 11.30
C TRP A 20 2.60 -7.63 10.00
N TRP A 21 2.52 -8.95 9.93
CA TRP A 21 1.89 -9.65 8.80
C TRP A 21 0.43 -9.25 8.63
N LEU A 22 -0.31 -9.11 9.74
CA LEU A 22 -1.67 -8.58 9.71
C LEU A 22 -1.70 -7.10 9.27
N ALA A 23 -0.78 -6.28 9.77
CA ALA A 23 -0.69 -4.84 9.49
C ALA A 23 -0.50 -4.54 7.99
N ILE A 24 0.32 -5.35 7.28
CA ILE A 24 0.56 -5.14 5.84
C ILE A 24 -0.61 -5.61 4.95
N ARG A 25 -1.61 -6.29 5.52
CA ARG A 25 -2.82 -6.82 4.86
C ARG A 25 -2.54 -7.58 3.55
N PRO A 26 -1.94 -8.78 3.62
CA PRO A 26 -1.55 -9.58 2.45
C PRO A 26 -2.67 -9.81 1.44
N LYS A 27 -3.92 -9.90 1.91
CA LYS A 27 -5.11 -10.06 1.06
C LYS A 27 -5.37 -8.89 0.13
N THR A 28 -4.82 -7.70 0.39
CA THR A 28 -4.97 -6.53 -0.49
C THR A 28 -3.81 -6.37 -1.48
N LEU A 29 -2.66 -7.03 -1.24
CA LEU A 29 -1.48 -6.91 -2.09
C LEU A 29 -1.71 -7.35 -3.55
N PRO A 30 -2.53 -8.37 -3.86
CA PRO A 30 -2.84 -8.72 -5.25
C PRO A 30 -3.41 -7.54 -6.08
N ALA A 31 -4.09 -6.58 -5.45
CA ALA A 31 -4.57 -5.39 -6.13
C ALA A 31 -3.44 -4.53 -6.71
N ALA A 32 -2.28 -4.48 -6.02
CA ALA A 32 -1.08 -3.80 -6.52
C ALA A 32 -0.33 -4.64 -7.56
N VAL A 33 -0.34 -5.98 -7.42
CA VAL A 33 0.39 -6.89 -8.31
C VAL A 33 -0.25 -6.99 -9.68
N GLY A 34 -1.57 -7.18 -9.76
CA GLY A 34 -2.29 -7.43 -11.02
C GLY A 34 -1.98 -6.41 -12.12
N PRO A 35 -2.13 -5.09 -11.87
CA PRO A 35 -1.84 -4.05 -12.84
C PRO A 35 -0.38 -4.01 -13.31
N VAL A 36 0.57 -4.24 -12.39
CA VAL A 36 2.00 -4.32 -12.73
C VAL A 36 2.26 -5.51 -13.66
N LEU A 37 1.65 -6.67 -13.38
CA LEU A 37 1.77 -7.83 -14.27
C LEU A 37 1.19 -7.57 -15.66
N VAL A 38 0.10 -6.80 -15.77
CA VAL A 38 -0.44 -6.36 -17.07
C VAL A 38 0.58 -5.49 -17.80
N GLY A 39 1.17 -4.48 -17.14
CA GLY A 39 2.20 -3.64 -17.74
C GLY A 39 3.46 -4.41 -18.15
N ILE A 40 3.88 -5.39 -17.36
CA ILE A 40 4.96 -6.33 -17.72
C ILE A 40 4.57 -7.17 -18.92
N GLY A 41 3.35 -7.70 -18.97
CA GLY A 41 2.84 -8.49 -20.09
C GLY A 41 2.86 -7.72 -21.42
N LEU A 42 2.48 -6.44 -21.38
CA LEU A 42 2.57 -5.54 -22.54
C LEU A 42 4.04 -5.37 -22.99
N ALA A 43 4.95 -5.09 -22.05
CA ALA A 43 6.37 -4.92 -22.36
C ALA A 43 7.00 -6.20 -22.94
N VAL A 44 6.58 -7.37 -22.46
CA VAL A 44 6.98 -8.67 -23.01
C VAL A 44 6.44 -8.85 -24.43
N GLY A 45 5.16 -8.52 -24.66
CA GLY A 45 4.51 -8.59 -25.97
C GLY A 45 5.20 -7.73 -27.02
N ASP A 46 5.66 -6.54 -26.63
CA ASP A 46 6.35 -5.60 -27.51
C ASP A 46 7.88 -5.81 -27.59
N GLY A 47 8.41 -6.83 -26.90
CA GLY A 47 9.84 -7.17 -26.94
C GLY A 47 10.75 -6.17 -26.23
N VAL A 48 10.20 -5.32 -25.36
CA VAL A 48 10.91 -4.27 -24.60
C VAL A 48 11.06 -4.60 -23.11
N PHE A 49 10.84 -5.86 -22.74
CA PHE A 49 10.94 -6.31 -21.35
C PHE A 49 12.32 -6.02 -20.74
N SER A 50 12.30 -5.42 -19.56
CA SER A 50 13.52 -5.16 -18.78
C SER A 50 13.31 -5.60 -17.33
N LEU A 51 14.10 -6.57 -16.90
CA LEU A 51 13.92 -7.26 -15.62
C LEU A 51 14.02 -6.31 -14.42
N LEU A 52 15.03 -5.42 -14.40
CA LEU A 52 15.26 -4.53 -13.26
C LEU A 52 14.13 -3.49 -13.10
N PRO A 53 13.70 -2.75 -14.15
CA PRO A 53 12.51 -1.89 -14.08
C PRO A 53 11.23 -2.64 -13.69
N ALA A 54 11.02 -3.87 -14.20
CA ALA A 54 9.86 -4.68 -13.84
C ALA A 54 9.83 -5.04 -12.35
N LEU A 55 10.96 -5.52 -11.80
CA LEU A 55 11.08 -5.85 -10.38
C LEU A 55 10.96 -4.59 -9.49
N ALA A 56 11.54 -3.47 -9.92
CA ALA A 56 11.43 -2.21 -9.22
C ALA A 56 9.99 -1.66 -9.21
N ALA A 57 9.27 -1.73 -10.34
CA ALA A 57 7.86 -1.35 -10.43
C ALA A 57 6.99 -2.20 -9.50
N LEU A 58 7.17 -3.52 -9.50
CA LEU A 58 6.46 -4.43 -8.60
C LEU A 58 6.76 -4.12 -7.13
N THR A 59 8.02 -3.92 -6.80
CA THR A 59 8.46 -3.60 -5.43
C THR A 59 7.88 -2.26 -4.98
N GLY A 60 7.93 -1.24 -5.83
CA GLY A 60 7.35 0.08 -5.55
C GLY A 60 5.84 0.01 -5.32
N ALA A 61 5.11 -0.71 -6.18
CA ALA A 61 3.67 -0.88 -6.04
C ALA A 61 3.29 -1.60 -4.74
N LEU A 62 4.01 -2.67 -4.37
CA LEU A 62 3.81 -3.37 -3.11
C LEU A 62 4.10 -2.47 -1.90
N LEU A 63 5.21 -1.73 -1.91
CA LEU A 63 5.57 -0.82 -0.82
C LEU A 63 4.52 0.29 -0.65
N LEU A 64 4.02 0.88 -1.74
CA LEU A 64 2.96 1.90 -1.66
C LEU A 64 1.63 1.33 -1.17
N GLN A 65 1.26 0.11 -1.56
CA GLN A 65 0.07 -0.57 -1.04
C GLN A 65 0.22 -0.88 0.46
N ILE A 66 1.40 -1.32 0.89
CA ILE A 66 1.71 -1.54 2.30
C ILE A 66 1.64 -0.21 3.06
N ALA A 67 2.24 0.87 2.54
CA ALA A 67 2.16 2.20 3.13
C ALA A 67 0.71 2.65 3.30
N SER A 68 -0.13 2.48 2.27
CA SER A 68 -1.56 2.78 2.37
C SER A 68 -2.25 1.94 3.45
N ASN A 69 -1.94 0.64 3.55
CA ASN A 69 -2.51 -0.21 4.59
C ASN A 69 -2.14 0.26 6.01
N LEU A 70 -0.87 0.62 6.24
CA LEU A 70 -0.40 1.12 7.53
C LEU A 70 -0.96 2.52 7.85
N ALA A 71 -1.02 3.40 6.86
CA ALA A 71 -1.63 4.72 6.99
C ALA A 71 -3.11 4.60 7.35
N ASN A 72 -3.85 3.73 6.65
CA ASN A 72 -5.26 3.50 6.94
C ASN A 72 -5.44 2.99 8.38
N ASP A 73 -4.68 1.98 8.83
CA ASP A 73 -4.77 1.50 10.22
C ASP A 73 -4.46 2.60 11.25
N TYR A 74 -3.47 3.45 10.98
CA TYR A 74 -3.09 4.56 11.87
C TYR A 74 -4.16 5.66 11.92
N TYR A 75 -4.57 6.16 10.76
CA TYR A 75 -5.50 7.30 10.68
C TYR A 75 -6.93 6.92 11.01
N ASP A 76 -7.38 5.70 10.65
CA ASP A 76 -8.70 5.21 11.02
C ASP A 76 -8.81 5.11 12.55
N PHE A 77 -7.77 4.63 13.24
CA PHE A 77 -7.73 4.61 14.71
C PHE A 77 -7.72 6.01 15.32
N VAL A 78 -6.83 6.90 14.85
CA VAL A 78 -6.71 8.27 15.39
C VAL A 78 -8.00 9.08 15.20
N LYS A 79 -8.75 8.82 14.13
CA LYS A 79 -10.04 9.47 13.85
C LYS A 79 -11.24 8.79 14.51
N GLY A 80 -11.04 7.65 15.17
CA GLY A 80 -12.09 6.91 15.85
C GLY A 80 -13.03 6.14 14.92
N TYR A 81 -12.60 5.80 13.70
CA TYR A 81 -13.38 4.96 12.79
C TYR A 81 -13.30 3.47 13.14
N ASP A 82 -12.26 3.05 13.87
CA ASP A 82 -12.09 1.66 14.32
C ASP A 82 -12.84 1.41 15.65
N GLN A 83 -14.16 1.33 15.59
CA GLN A 83 -15.05 1.02 16.72
C GLN A 83 -15.18 -0.49 16.98
N ALA A 84 -15.67 -0.87 18.17
CA ALA A 84 -15.77 -2.28 18.61
C ALA A 84 -16.74 -3.13 17.77
N ASP A 85 -17.70 -2.50 17.11
CA ASP A 85 -18.71 -3.11 16.23
C ASP A 85 -18.27 -3.19 14.76
N ARG A 86 -17.02 -2.76 14.44
CA ARG A 86 -16.50 -2.73 13.08
C ARG A 86 -16.45 -4.14 12.48
N THR A 87 -17.17 -4.33 11.38
CA THR A 87 -17.06 -5.55 10.57
C THR A 87 -15.82 -5.48 9.69
N GLY A 88 -14.86 -6.40 9.91
CA GLY A 88 -13.67 -6.53 9.06
C GLY A 88 -12.50 -7.20 9.76
N PRO A 89 -11.35 -7.34 9.08
CA PRO A 89 -10.14 -7.90 9.70
C PRO A 89 -9.70 -7.11 10.93
N THR A 90 -9.10 -7.78 11.91
CA THR A 90 -8.51 -7.12 13.08
C THR A 90 -7.55 -6.00 12.66
N ARG A 91 -7.73 -4.81 13.22
CA ARG A 91 -6.86 -3.64 13.05
C ARG A 91 -5.79 -3.67 14.14
N VAL A 92 -4.53 -3.48 13.77
CA VAL A 92 -3.41 -3.66 14.70
C VAL A 92 -3.29 -2.51 15.70
N ALA A 93 -3.70 -1.30 15.31
CA ALA A 93 -3.79 -0.15 16.21
C ALA A 93 -4.93 -0.33 17.21
N ALA A 94 -6.14 -0.62 16.73
CA ALA A 94 -7.34 -0.78 17.58
C ALA A 94 -7.24 -1.95 18.57
N SER A 95 -6.58 -3.04 18.17
CA SER A 95 -6.36 -4.20 19.04
C SER A 95 -5.20 -4.04 20.03
N GLY A 96 -4.43 -2.94 19.95
CA GLY A 96 -3.25 -2.73 20.77
C GLY A 96 -2.07 -3.65 20.45
N LEU A 97 -2.14 -4.44 19.37
CA LEU A 97 -1.07 -5.36 18.96
C LEU A 97 0.19 -4.62 18.51
N ILE A 98 0.03 -3.42 17.93
CA ILE A 98 1.09 -2.51 17.51
C ILE A 98 0.76 -1.12 18.04
N SER A 99 1.69 -0.49 18.75
CA SER A 99 1.48 0.88 19.25
C SER A 99 1.45 1.88 18.10
N LEU A 100 0.73 3.00 18.28
CA LEU A 100 0.68 4.07 17.26
C LEU A 100 2.06 4.61 16.89
N ARG A 101 2.99 4.68 17.84
CA ARG A 101 4.36 5.14 17.58
C ARG A 101 5.09 4.18 16.65
N GLU A 102 4.97 2.88 16.89
CA GLU A 102 5.60 1.85 16.06
C GLU A 102 4.95 1.78 14.68
N LEU A 103 3.63 1.90 14.60
CA LEU A 103 2.90 1.90 13.33
C LEU A 103 3.30 3.11 12.47
N LYS A 104 3.40 4.30 13.07
CA LYS A 104 3.89 5.51 12.40
C LYS A 104 5.33 5.38 11.93
N LEU A 105 6.20 4.77 12.74
CA LEU A 105 7.59 4.48 12.35
C LEU A 105 7.64 3.48 11.18
N GLY A 106 6.85 2.40 11.24
CA GLY A 106 6.74 1.43 10.16
C GLY A 106 6.28 2.06 8.85
N LEU A 107 5.26 2.92 8.90
CA LEU A 107 4.82 3.71 7.75
C LEU A 107 5.96 4.57 7.17
N ALA A 108 6.70 5.28 8.02
CA ALA A 108 7.83 6.10 7.58
C ALA A 108 8.94 5.27 6.93
N VAL A 109 9.27 4.10 7.48
CA VAL A 109 10.25 3.17 6.92
C VAL A 109 9.80 2.66 5.55
N VAL A 110 8.55 2.23 5.42
CA VAL A 110 8.02 1.72 4.14
C VAL A 110 8.00 2.82 3.09
N LEU A 111 7.63 4.06 3.44
CA LEU A 111 7.68 5.20 2.53
C LEU A 111 9.11 5.56 2.13
N ALA A 112 10.08 5.47 3.04
CA ALA A 112 11.49 5.69 2.72
C ALA A 112 12.01 4.62 1.74
N LEU A 113 11.67 3.34 1.96
CA LEU A 113 11.99 2.27 1.02
C LEU A 113 11.33 2.49 -0.34
N ALA A 114 10.05 2.91 -0.36
CA ALA A 114 9.34 3.24 -1.59
C ALA A 114 10.02 4.39 -2.33
N ALA A 115 10.50 5.41 -1.62
CA ALA A 115 11.24 6.53 -2.20
C ALA A 115 12.58 6.11 -2.81
N LEU A 116 13.30 5.16 -2.18
CA LEU A 116 14.55 4.62 -2.74
C LEU A 116 14.31 3.86 -4.05
N VAL A 117 13.29 3.00 -4.08
CA VAL A 117 12.88 2.31 -5.32
C VAL A 117 12.38 3.31 -6.36
N GLY A 118 11.62 4.31 -5.92
CA GLY A 118 11.15 5.41 -6.76
C GLY A 118 12.30 6.21 -7.38
N ALA A 119 13.37 6.49 -6.63
CA ALA A 119 14.54 7.20 -7.14
C ALA A 119 15.21 6.44 -8.30
N TYR A 120 15.30 5.11 -8.20
CA TYR A 120 15.76 4.28 -9.31
C TYR A 120 14.81 4.37 -10.52
N LEU A 121 13.50 4.24 -10.31
CA LEU A 121 12.53 4.33 -11.40
C LEU A 121 12.50 5.73 -12.06
N ILE A 122 12.75 6.80 -11.28
CA ILE A 122 12.90 8.17 -11.79
C ILE A 122 14.17 8.30 -12.62
N TRP A 123 15.28 7.70 -12.19
CA TRP A 123 16.51 7.68 -12.97
C TRP A 123 16.31 6.98 -14.33
N VAL A 124 15.46 5.95 -14.38
CA VAL A 124 15.10 5.24 -15.62
C VAL A 124 14.12 6.03 -16.49
N GLY A 125 12.95 6.42 -15.93
CA GLY A 125 11.84 6.98 -16.70
C GLY A 125 11.72 8.51 -16.70
N GLY A 126 12.51 9.22 -15.88
CA GLY A 126 12.51 10.66 -15.81
C GLY A 126 11.26 11.29 -15.17
N LEU A 127 10.92 12.49 -15.63
CA LEU A 127 9.90 13.35 -15.01
C LEU A 127 8.49 12.71 -14.89
N PRO A 128 7.97 11.94 -15.87
CA PRO A 128 6.65 11.30 -15.73
C PRO A 128 6.56 10.38 -14.49
N ILE A 129 7.64 9.65 -14.20
CA ILE A 129 7.70 8.75 -13.06
C ILE A 129 7.86 9.50 -11.74
N LEU A 130 8.55 10.63 -11.74
CA LEU A 130 8.59 11.51 -10.56
C LEU A 130 7.17 11.97 -10.19
N ILE A 131 6.39 12.42 -11.17
CA ILE A 131 5.01 12.88 -10.96
C ILE A 131 4.16 11.74 -10.40
N ILE A 132 4.18 10.56 -11.04
CA ILE A 132 3.42 9.39 -10.60
C ILE A 132 3.84 8.94 -9.19
N GLY A 133 5.15 8.88 -8.93
CA GLY A 133 5.70 8.43 -7.65
C GLY A 133 5.32 9.35 -6.49
N VAL A 134 5.50 10.67 -6.67
CA VAL A 134 5.11 11.67 -5.65
C VAL A 134 3.60 11.63 -5.43
N ALA A 135 2.81 11.61 -6.51
CA ALA A 135 1.37 11.52 -6.41
C ALA A 135 0.92 10.24 -5.68
N GLY A 136 1.56 9.10 -5.96
CA GLY A 136 1.30 7.81 -5.32
C GLY A 136 1.65 7.79 -3.82
N MET A 137 2.77 8.40 -3.41
CA MET A 137 3.14 8.52 -2.00
C MET A 137 2.18 9.41 -1.22
N ILE A 138 1.82 10.57 -1.76
CA ILE A 138 0.82 11.47 -1.15
C ILE A 138 -0.51 10.72 -1.00
N SER A 139 -0.93 10.09 -2.10
CA SER A 139 -2.12 9.26 -2.22
C SER A 139 -2.22 8.17 -1.15
N ALA A 140 -1.13 7.44 -0.90
CA ALA A 140 -1.09 6.41 0.14
C ALA A 140 -1.44 6.95 1.54
N VAL A 141 -1.17 8.23 1.81
CA VAL A 141 -1.44 8.88 3.10
C VAL A 141 -2.81 9.54 3.11
N ILE A 142 -3.15 10.36 2.10
CA ILE A 142 -4.41 11.13 2.07
C ILE A 142 -5.65 10.27 1.80
N TYR A 143 -5.47 9.02 1.39
CA TYR A 143 -6.58 8.10 1.19
C TYR A 143 -7.43 7.92 2.47
N SER A 144 -6.79 7.81 3.64
CA SER A 144 -7.43 7.81 4.97
C SER A 144 -7.04 9.01 5.85
N GLY A 145 -5.84 9.56 5.64
CA GLY A 145 -5.28 10.67 6.39
C GLY A 145 -5.72 12.05 5.92
N GLY A 146 -5.23 13.09 6.60
CA GLY A 146 -5.48 14.48 6.24
C GLY A 146 -6.89 15.01 6.55
N PRO A 147 -7.15 16.29 6.27
CA PRO A 147 -8.44 16.94 6.53
C PRO A 147 -9.56 16.48 5.60
N PHE A 148 -9.21 15.90 4.43
CA PHE A 148 -10.17 15.42 3.44
C PHE A 148 -9.80 14.01 2.93
N PRO A 149 -10.16 12.95 3.67
CA PRO A 149 -9.83 11.57 3.28
C PRO A 149 -10.58 11.15 2.03
N LEU A 150 -9.86 10.65 1.02
CA LEU A 150 -10.50 10.26 -0.25
C LEU A 150 -11.53 9.15 -0.06
N SER A 151 -11.22 8.17 0.80
CA SER A 151 -12.11 7.04 1.10
C SER A 151 -13.44 7.46 1.74
N ALA A 152 -13.40 8.44 2.64
CA ALA A 152 -14.59 8.94 3.35
C ALA A 152 -15.46 9.88 2.49
N ASN A 153 -14.94 10.37 1.36
CA ASN A 153 -15.60 11.35 0.49
C ASN A 153 -16.01 10.76 -0.87
N GLY A 154 -16.12 9.43 -0.99
CA GLY A 154 -16.58 8.77 -2.21
C GLY A 154 -15.60 8.82 -3.39
N LEU A 155 -14.35 9.22 -3.16
CA LEU A 155 -13.31 9.31 -4.21
C LEU A 155 -12.44 8.05 -4.29
N GLY A 156 -12.76 7.02 -3.51
CA GLY A 156 -12.00 5.77 -3.44
C GLY A 156 -11.93 5.03 -4.79
N ASP A 157 -13.05 4.95 -5.53
CA ASP A 157 -13.09 4.22 -6.80
C ASP A 157 -12.29 4.94 -7.89
N LEU A 158 -12.42 6.28 -7.96
CA LEU A 158 -11.62 7.11 -8.87
C LEU A 158 -10.13 6.96 -8.58
N PHE A 159 -9.77 6.97 -7.29
CA PHE A 159 -8.39 6.76 -6.86
C PHE A 159 -7.85 5.40 -7.30
N VAL A 160 -8.61 4.32 -7.08
CA VAL A 160 -8.22 2.97 -7.49
C VAL A 160 -8.05 2.91 -9.00
N PHE A 161 -8.99 3.47 -9.77
CA PHE A 161 -8.88 3.51 -11.23
C PHE A 161 -7.63 4.25 -11.72
N VAL A 162 -7.32 5.42 -11.14
CA VAL A 162 -6.16 6.22 -11.57
C VAL A 162 -4.84 5.57 -11.17
N PHE A 163 -4.68 5.18 -9.90
CA PHE A 163 -3.38 4.71 -9.41
C PHE A 163 -3.14 3.22 -9.64
N PHE A 164 -4.15 2.38 -9.38
CA PHE A 164 -4.05 0.94 -9.62
C PHE A 164 -4.39 0.58 -11.06
N GLY A 165 -5.18 1.36 -11.78
CA GLY A 165 -5.41 1.14 -13.22
C GLY A 165 -4.33 1.82 -14.06
N LEU A 166 -4.54 3.10 -14.37
CA LEU A 166 -3.77 3.82 -15.38
C LEU A 166 -2.28 3.97 -15.01
N ALA A 167 -1.99 4.50 -13.83
CA ALA A 167 -0.62 4.80 -13.43
C ALA A 167 0.22 3.54 -13.23
N ALA A 168 -0.32 2.50 -12.60
CA ALA A 168 0.40 1.25 -12.40
C ALA A 168 0.66 0.51 -13.72
N VAL A 169 -0.33 0.39 -14.61
CA VAL A 169 -0.15 -0.30 -15.91
C VAL A 169 0.78 0.50 -16.82
N VAL A 170 0.44 1.76 -17.10
CA VAL A 170 1.18 2.60 -18.05
C VAL A 170 2.56 2.94 -17.51
N GLY A 171 2.68 3.25 -16.22
CA GLY A 171 3.97 3.53 -15.60
C GLY A 171 4.91 2.33 -15.64
N THR A 172 4.41 1.12 -15.38
CA THR A 172 5.19 -0.12 -15.46
C THR A 172 5.66 -0.42 -16.88
N TYR A 173 4.80 -0.24 -17.88
CA TYR A 173 5.20 -0.37 -19.28
C TYR A 173 6.24 0.70 -19.65
N TYR A 174 5.99 1.95 -19.30
CA TYR A 174 6.83 3.08 -19.66
C TYR A 174 8.25 2.98 -19.09
N VAL A 175 8.45 2.52 -17.85
CA VAL A 175 9.82 2.33 -17.31
C VAL A 175 10.60 1.19 -17.97
N GLN A 176 9.92 0.31 -18.71
CA GLN A 176 10.56 -0.74 -19.50
C GLN A 176 10.80 -0.29 -20.95
N ALA A 177 9.81 0.35 -21.56
CA ALA A 177 9.85 0.77 -22.97
C ALA A 177 10.52 2.13 -23.21
N LEU A 178 10.59 2.99 -22.19
CA LEU A 178 10.99 4.42 -22.23
C LEU A 178 10.26 5.27 -23.27
N THR A 179 9.17 4.73 -23.80
CA THR A 179 8.30 5.34 -24.79
C THR A 179 6.87 5.00 -24.38
N VAL A 180 5.94 5.91 -24.67
CA VAL A 180 4.52 5.59 -24.63
C VAL A 180 4.13 5.39 -26.08
N THR A 181 4.06 4.14 -26.54
CA THR A 181 3.54 3.84 -27.88
C THR A 181 2.08 4.33 -27.89
N PRO A 182 1.70 5.27 -28.78
CA PRO A 182 0.29 5.61 -28.94
C PRO A 182 -0.48 4.34 -29.30
N ALA A 183 -1.62 4.10 -28.67
CA ALA A 183 -2.54 3.10 -29.18
C ALA A 183 -2.93 3.56 -30.60
N VAL A 184 -2.65 2.68 -31.56
CA VAL A 184 -2.82 2.89 -33.01
C VAL A 184 -4.20 3.46 -33.34
#